data_AF-A0A523U1X2-F1
#
_entry.id   AF-A0A523U1X2-F1
#
_cell.length_a   1.000
_cell.length_b   1.000
_cell.length_c   1.000
_cell.angle_alpha   90.00
_cell.angle_beta   90.00
_cell.angle_gamma   90.00
#
_symmetry.space_group_name_H-M   'P 1'
#
loop_
_entity.id
_entity.type
_entity.pdbx_description
1 polymer ?
#
loop_
_entity_poly.entity_id
_entity_poly.type
_entity_poly.pdbx_seq_one_letter_code
_entity_poly.pdbx_strand_id
1 'polypeptide(L)'
;MTLRTALRFILTAVIMLTVLAWVMPADAGERHRGERDDRARKDDRRRDEKRMREERFHEMLKLLKKHRPELYEKLMKLKEKPDLFRREVIAAAEKLMVELKERKRERHGDRERGDRPRDDRPRDDRPRHEERPRHDDDERPRHDDRERRGHDEDPDMPSLDEIERKAKDIMHEIKERAPEMYEKLMDIKKREPKAFLRVLRDMWMDLMHREDKGREREERDMPSLDEIADKVKSIIDNEDILAEFKREAPDVFELLMAIKKHGFERKFLERLRDIWMEREREEGEEEDEPTLDDIAKMAKDILRNKEELEDIKRHSPDFFELLMKFKKHGPRPEILERLRDNLMEDEEECEEEDEGEIHELMENLEKVLHEIRKRAPDAYRELMKLREHEPEEFPRVLLDIWRDLHEDEGREREHEEERRIGPEEEEKILDFLKKNNPGWFEELMQVRRKNPDAYRHALMRARNEARELKELIEEDPQRAEDIILNNRLTHRQWQLVEKYKRAESKEAREKIRVELRGVLNKLFDVRLRKWKRHIEELAQEIEEMKKEEAEFRKEKESIIEEKLKELLGKPRRRFPGE
;
A
#
# COMPACT_ATOMS: atom_id res chain seq x y z
N MET A 1 10.87 -58.99 4.96
CA MET A 1 9.95 -58.16 4.14
C MET A 1 10.22 -58.45 2.67
N THR A 2 9.19 -58.74 1.88
CA THR A 2 9.36 -59.00 0.44
C THR A 2 9.36 -57.68 -0.33
N LEU A 3 10.02 -57.62 -1.49
CA LEU A 3 10.09 -56.43 -2.33
C LEU A 3 8.69 -55.83 -2.64
N ARG A 4 7.68 -56.70 -2.72
CA ARG A 4 6.26 -56.32 -2.89
C ARG A 4 5.67 -55.55 -1.70
N THR A 5 6.13 -55.79 -0.48
CA THR A 5 5.65 -55.07 0.71
C THR A 5 6.23 -53.66 0.76
N ALA A 6 7.51 -53.49 0.40
CA ALA A 6 8.17 -52.20 0.31
C ALA A 6 7.55 -51.31 -0.79
N LEU A 7 7.26 -51.89 -1.96
CA LEU A 7 6.64 -51.16 -3.07
C LEU A 7 5.24 -50.65 -2.74
N ARG A 8 4.45 -51.43 -1.98
CA ARG A 8 3.13 -51.01 -1.51
C ARG A 8 3.23 -49.87 -0.49
N PHE A 9 4.21 -49.89 0.40
CA PHE A 9 4.43 -48.78 1.34
C PHE A 9 4.80 -47.48 0.63
N ILE A 10 5.70 -47.54 -0.36
CA ILE A 10 6.11 -46.36 -1.14
C ILE A 10 4.92 -45.80 -1.95
N LEU A 11 4.14 -46.67 -2.59
CA LEU A 11 2.96 -46.24 -3.35
C LEU A 11 1.90 -45.60 -2.44
N THR A 12 1.71 -46.14 -1.24
CA THR A 12 0.76 -45.60 -0.25
C THR A 12 1.21 -44.25 0.30
N ALA A 13 2.52 -44.08 0.52
CA ALA A 13 3.12 -42.81 0.96
C ALA A 13 3.03 -41.73 -0.14
N VAL A 14 3.28 -42.08 -1.40
CA VAL A 14 3.14 -41.16 -2.54
C VAL A 14 1.69 -40.72 -2.72
N ILE A 15 0.73 -41.65 -2.59
CA ILE A 15 -0.71 -41.34 -2.66
C ILE A 15 -1.14 -40.47 -1.47
N MET A 16 -0.66 -40.74 -0.25
CA MET A 16 -0.93 -39.86 0.91
C MET A 16 -0.36 -38.46 0.70
N LEU A 17 0.86 -38.33 0.17
CA LEU A 17 1.49 -37.02 -0.07
C LEU A 17 0.79 -36.24 -1.20
N THR A 18 0.30 -36.91 -2.24
CA THR A 18 -0.49 -36.25 -3.30
C THR A 18 -1.89 -35.88 -2.82
N VAL A 19 -2.51 -36.68 -1.96
CA VAL A 19 -3.78 -36.34 -1.31
C VAL A 19 -3.61 -35.21 -0.30
N LEU A 20 -2.52 -35.18 0.48
CA LEU A 20 -2.19 -34.05 1.38
C LEU A 20 -1.92 -32.75 0.61
N ALA A 21 -1.28 -32.82 -0.56
CA ALA A 21 -1.09 -31.66 -1.43
C ALA A 21 -2.40 -31.17 -2.10
N TRP A 22 -3.42 -32.02 -2.22
CA TRP A 22 -4.74 -31.69 -2.80
C TRP A 22 -5.82 -31.36 -1.77
N VAL A 23 -5.64 -31.75 -0.50
CA VAL A 23 -6.60 -31.58 0.61
C VAL A 23 -6.28 -30.35 1.47
N MET A 24 -5.17 -29.66 1.24
CA MET A 24 -4.97 -28.32 1.81
C MET A 24 -5.87 -27.31 1.07
N PRO A 25 -6.86 -26.69 1.74
CA PRO A 25 -7.65 -25.62 1.14
C PRO A 25 -6.75 -24.39 0.94
N ALA A 26 -6.80 -23.81 -0.26
CA ALA A 26 -6.16 -22.55 -0.59
C ALA A 26 -6.79 -21.32 0.12
N ASP A 27 -7.88 -21.52 0.88
CA ASP A 27 -8.68 -20.43 1.49
C ASP A 27 -8.33 -20.12 2.96
N ALA A 28 -7.11 -20.45 3.42
CA ALA A 28 -6.70 -20.22 4.81
C ALA A 28 -6.29 -18.76 5.12
N GLY A 29 -7.01 -17.74 4.62
CA GLY A 29 -6.26 -16.57 4.19
C GLY A 29 -6.76 -15.14 4.17
N GLU A 30 -7.91 -14.76 4.70
CA GLU A 30 -8.42 -13.43 4.31
C GLU A 30 -8.63 -12.40 5.43
N ARG A 31 -8.41 -12.71 6.72
CA ARG A 31 -8.74 -11.69 7.75
C ARG A 31 -7.71 -11.41 8.85
N HIS A 32 -6.64 -12.20 8.97
CA HIS A 32 -5.43 -11.82 9.73
C HIS A 32 -4.19 -11.65 8.82
N ARG A 33 -4.43 -11.56 7.51
CA ARG A 33 -3.40 -11.38 6.49
C ARG A 33 -3.07 -9.91 6.20
N GLY A 34 -3.87 -8.92 6.61
CA GLY A 34 -3.60 -7.51 6.27
C GLY A 34 -2.16 -7.06 6.58
N GLU A 35 -1.75 -7.11 7.84
CA GLU A 35 -0.46 -6.53 8.25
C GLU A 35 0.75 -7.48 8.12
N ARG A 36 0.56 -8.78 8.39
CA ARG A 36 1.62 -9.80 8.18
C ARG A 36 1.80 -10.15 6.69
N ASP A 37 0.75 -10.13 5.86
CA ASP A 37 0.95 -10.18 4.40
C ASP A 37 1.52 -8.88 3.89
N ASP A 38 1.23 -7.70 4.43
CA ASP A 38 1.84 -6.50 3.87
C ASP A 38 3.35 -6.49 4.06
N ARG A 39 3.88 -7.00 5.19
CA ARG A 39 5.32 -7.23 5.35
C ARG A 39 5.83 -8.36 4.45
N ALA A 40 5.14 -9.51 4.39
CA ALA A 40 5.55 -10.63 3.54
C ALA A 40 5.45 -10.32 2.03
N ARG A 41 4.46 -9.54 1.60
CA ARG A 41 4.26 -9.02 0.24
C ARG A 41 5.26 -7.93 -0.06
N LYS A 42 5.62 -7.06 0.89
CA LYS A 42 6.75 -6.13 0.71
C LYS A 42 8.05 -6.90 0.51
N ASP A 43 8.28 -7.96 1.27
CA ASP A 43 9.48 -8.80 1.12
C ASP A 43 9.47 -9.63 -0.16
N ASP A 44 8.33 -10.21 -0.55
CA ASP A 44 8.20 -10.93 -1.82
C ASP A 44 8.25 -9.98 -3.02
N ARG A 45 7.68 -8.78 -2.95
CA ARG A 45 7.89 -7.71 -3.94
C ARG A 45 9.35 -7.31 -4.03
N ARG A 46 10.06 -7.15 -2.90
CA ARG A 46 11.51 -6.88 -2.89
C ARG A 46 12.31 -8.01 -3.53
N ARG A 47 11.93 -9.28 -3.30
CA ARG A 47 12.56 -10.45 -3.92
C ARG A 47 12.27 -10.54 -5.41
N ASP A 48 11.03 -10.29 -5.83
CA ASP A 48 10.63 -10.31 -7.23
C ASP A 48 11.20 -9.13 -8.02
N GLU A 49 11.27 -7.94 -7.43
CA GLU A 49 12.01 -6.81 -7.99
C GLU A 49 13.49 -7.13 -8.13
N LYS A 50 14.11 -7.76 -7.13
CA LYS A 50 15.52 -8.19 -7.22
C LYS A 50 15.71 -9.21 -8.34
N ARG A 51 14.81 -10.19 -8.47
CA ARG A 51 14.81 -11.16 -9.58
C ARG A 51 14.63 -10.48 -10.93
N MET A 52 13.67 -9.58 -11.08
CA MET A 52 13.43 -8.84 -12.32
C MET A 52 14.62 -7.95 -12.69
N ARG A 53 15.27 -7.30 -11.71
CA ARG A 53 16.50 -6.52 -11.94
C ARG A 53 17.64 -7.43 -12.43
N GLU A 54 17.78 -8.62 -11.85
CA GLU A 54 18.78 -9.61 -12.26
C GLU A 54 18.49 -10.20 -13.66
N GLU A 55 17.23 -10.50 -13.98
CA GLU A 55 16.80 -10.99 -15.29
C GLU A 55 17.02 -9.94 -16.38
N ARG A 56 16.60 -8.69 -16.14
CA ARG A 56 16.86 -7.56 -17.05
C ARG A 56 18.36 -7.35 -17.26
N PHE A 57 19.16 -7.46 -16.20
CA PHE A 57 20.61 -7.38 -16.30
C PHE A 57 21.20 -8.48 -17.20
N HIS A 58 20.72 -9.71 -17.08
CA HIS A 58 21.12 -10.82 -17.96
C HIS A 58 20.67 -10.60 -19.41
N GLU A 59 19.50 -10.04 -19.63
CA GLU A 59 19.00 -9.70 -20.97
C GLU A 59 19.84 -8.59 -21.61
N MET A 60 20.21 -7.57 -20.85
CA MET A 60 21.14 -6.52 -21.29
C MET A 60 22.50 -7.10 -21.72
N LEU A 61 23.04 -8.04 -20.93
CA LEU A 61 24.28 -8.75 -21.30
C LEU A 61 24.12 -9.56 -22.59
N LYS A 62 22.98 -10.22 -22.81
CA LYS A 62 22.67 -10.94 -24.05
C LYS A 62 22.60 -10.00 -25.25
N LEU A 63 21.96 -8.83 -25.10
CA LEU A 63 21.87 -7.81 -26.14
C LEU A 63 23.25 -7.24 -26.49
N LEU A 64 24.05 -6.90 -25.49
CA LEU A 64 25.43 -6.43 -25.68
C LEU A 64 26.29 -7.49 -26.38
N LYS A 65 26.22 -8.75 -25.95
CA LYS A 65 26.92 -9.86 -26.62
C LYS A 65 26.51 -10.01 -28.09
N LYS A 66 25.22 -9.85 -28.39
CA LYS A 66 24.67 -10.02 -29.75
C LYS A 66 25.03 -8.88 -30.69
N HIS A 67 25.03 -7.64 -30.21
CA HIS A 67 25.15 -6.46 -31.08
C HIS A 67 26.49 -5.71 -30.94
N ARG A 68 27.23 -5.89 -29.83
CA ARG A 68 28.51 -5.21 -29.53
C ARG A 68 29.48 -6.17 -28.79
N PRO A 69 29.92 -7.28 -29.43
CA PRO A 69 30.72 -8.32 -28.76
C PRO A 69 32.03 -7.81 -28.14
N GLU A 70 32.71 -6.86 -28.79
CA GLU A 70 33.96 -6.27 -28.28
C GLU A 70 33.75 -5.47 -26.97
N LEU A 71 32.62 -4.78 -26.85
CA LEU A 71 32.27 -4.04 -25.64
C LEU A 71 31.89 -5.00 -24.52
N TYR A 72 31.16 -6.07 -24.85
CA TYR A 72 30.87 -7.15 -23.92
C TYR A 72 32.15 -7.77 -23.34
N GLU A 73 33.15 -8.09 -24.18
CA GLU A 73 34.44 -8.61 -23.69
C GLU A 73 35.19 -7.64 -22.79
N LYS A 74 35.16 -6.32 -23.09
CA LYS A 74 35.75 -5.30 -22.22
C LYS A 74 35.03 -5.23 -20.87
N LEU A 75 33.70 -5.26 -20.87
CA LEU A 75 32.90 -5.23 -19.65
C LEU A 75 33.12 -6.48 -18.79
N MET A 76 33.27 -7.66 -19.40
CA MET A 76 33.53 -8.90 -18.67
C MET A 76 34.85 -8.88 -17.87
N LYS A 77 35.81 -8.03 -18.22
CA LYS A 77 37.05 -7.82 -17.42
C LYS A 77 36.80 -7.06 -16.12
N LEU A 78 35.68 -6.34 -16.00
CA LEU A 78 35.29 -5.63 -14.79
C LEU A 78 34.53 -6.51 -13.79
N LYS A 79 34.32 -7.81 -14.08
CA LYS A 79 33.52 -8.71 -13.25
C LYS A 79 34.01 -8.82 -11.79
N GLU A 80 35.30 -8.57 -11.55
CA GLU A 80 35.90 -8.54 -10.21
C GLU A 80 35.51 -7.31 -9.38
N LYS A 81 34.89 -6.29 -10.00
CA LYS A 81 34.35 -5.08 -9.37
C LYS A 81 32.84 -5.00 -9.62
N PRO A 82 31.99 -5.66 -8.82
CA PRO A 82 30.59 -5.91 -9.14
C PRO A 82 29.77 -4.65 -9.41
N ASP A 83 29.98 -3.59 -8.63
CA ASP A 83 29.21 -2.34 -8.74
C ASP A 83 29.59 -1.57 -10.00
N LEU A 84 30.90 -1.47 -10.28
CA LEU A 84 31.41 -0.84 -11.50
C LEU A 84 30.98 -1.63 -12.74
N PHE A 85 31.04 -2.95 -12.69
CA PHE A 85 30.56 -3.82 -13.77
C PHE A 85 29.08 -3.61 -14.04
N ARG A 86 28.23 -3.60 -13.00
CA ARG A 86 26.79 -3.40 -13.16
C ARG A 86 26.48 -2.04 -13.77
N ARG A 87 27.10 -0.98 -13.27
CA ARG A 87 26.92 0.40 -13.77
C ARG A 87 27.29 0.53 -15.25
N GLU A 88 28.47 0.02 -15.64
CA GLU A 88 28.96 0.12 -17.02
C GLU A 88 28.13 -0.74 -18.00
N VAL A 89 27.65 -1.91 -17.57
CA VAL A 89 26.76 -2.76 -18.38
C VAL A 89 25.41 -2.08 -18.64
N ILE A 90 24.80 -1.47 -17.63
CA ILE A 90 23.52 -0.75 -17.77
C ILE A 90 23.69 0.42 -18.75
N ALA A 91 24.70 1.27 -18.54
CA ALA A 91 24.97 2.43 -19.39
C ALA A 91 25.25 2.05 -20.86
N ALA A 92 25.98 0.95 -21.08
CA ALA A 92 26.26 0.43 -22.41
C ALA A 92 24.99 -0.13 -23.09
N ALA A 93 24.15 -0.85 -22.34
CA ALA A 93 22.93 -1.45 -22.87
C ALA A 93 21.87 -0.38 -23.22
N GLU A 94 21.74 0.67 -22.41
CA GLU A 94 20.83 1.80 -22.68
C GLU A 94 21.19 2.53 -23.96
N LYS A 95 22.47 2.86 -24.16
CA LYS A 95 22.96 3.46 -25.42
C LYS A 95 22.63 2.58 -26.63
N LEU A 96 22.87 1.27 -26.51
CA LEU A 96 22.54 0.31 -27.57
C LEU A 96 21.03 0.26 -27.87
N MET A 97 20.17 0.31 -26.86
CA MET A 97 18.71 0.32 -27.06
C MET A 97 18.23 1.57 -27.79
N VAL A 98 18.82 2.73 -27.53
CA VAL A 98 18.53 3.98 -28.28
C VAL A 98 18.93 3.83 -29.74
N GLU A 99 20.16 3.38 -30.02
CA GLU A 99 20.63 3.15 -31.41
C GLU A 99 19.73 2.15 -32.16
N LEU A 100 19.28 1.08 -31.51
CA LEU A 100 18.38 0.09 -32.12
C LEU A 100 17.00 0.67 -32.41
N LYS A 101 16.47 1.56 -31.54
CA LYS A 101 15.20 2.26 -31.78
C LYS A 101 15.31 3.23 -32.95
N GLU A 102 16.40 3.98 -33.06
CA GLU A 102 16.66 4.90 -34.18
C GLU A 102 16.75 4.15 -35.51
N ARG A 103 17.54 3.07 -35.57
CA ARG A 103 17.60 2.20 -36.75
C ARG A 103 16.25 1.62 -37.15
N LYS A 104 15.39 1.30 -36.17
CA LYS A 104 14.04 0.82 -36.44
C LYS A 104 13.17 1.93 -37.02
N ARG A 105 13.29 3.17 -36.50
CA ARG A 105 12.59 4.34 -37.04
C ARG A 105 13.02 4.67 -38.46
N GLU A 106 14.31 4.63 -38.77
CA GLU A 106 14.82 4.83 -40.14
C GLU A 106 14.22 3.80 -41.12
N ARG A 107 14.22 2.51 -40.74
CA ARG A 107 13.63 1.43 -41.54
C ARG A 107 12.13 1.57 -41.77
N HIS A 108 11.41 2.22 -40.85
CA HIS A 108 9.97 2.45 -40.97
C HIS A 108 9.64 3.78 -41.66
N GLY A 109 10.46 4.82 -41.47
CA GLY A 109 10.30 6.14 -42.10
C GLY A 109 10.44 6.11 -43.62
N ASP A 110 11.28 5.21 -44.16
CA ASP A 110 11.41 5.00 -45.61
C ASP A 110 10.18 4.34 -46.25
N ARG A 111 9.29 3.71 -45.46
CA ARG A 111 8.05 3.09 -45.99
C ARG A 111 6.87 4.05 -46.11
N GLU A 112 6.91 5.20 -45.44
CA GLU A 112 5.82 6.19 -45.49
C GLU A 112 6.03 7.27 -46.57
N ARG A 113 7.20 7.33 -47.22
CA ARG A 113 7.49 8.27 -48.33
C ARG A 113 7.55 7.62 -49.72
N GLY A 114 7.25 6.33 -49.83
CA GLY A 114 7.10 5.67 -51.13
C GLY A 114 5.67 5.86 -51.65
N ASP A 115 5.50 6.73 -52.65
CA ASP A 115 4.28 6.90 -53.43
C ASP A 115 3.66 5.53 -53.76
N ARG A 116 2.57 5.18 -53.07
CA ARG A 116 1.76 4.02 -53.48
C ARG A 116 1.08 4.41 -54.79
N PRO A 117 1.30 3.67 -55.89
CA PRO A 117 0.53 3.88 -57.11
C PRO A 117 -0.95 3.69 -56.77
N ARG A 118 -1.78 4.67 -57.15
CA ARG A 118 -3.24 4.53 -57.09
C ARG A 118 -3.62 3.37 -58.01
N ASP A 119 -3.97 2.25 -57.40
CA ASP A 119 -4.51 1.09 -58.10
C ASP A 119 -5.99 1.37 -58.38
N ASP A 120 -6.27 2.00 -59.52
CA ASP A 120 -7.61 2.17 -60.08
C ASP A 120 -8.12 0.80 -60.54
N ARG A 121 -8.79 0.06 -59.64
CA ARG A 121 -9.59 -1.11 -60.03
C ARG A 121 -11.07 -0.85 -59.82
N PRO A 122 -11.92 -1.04 -60.84
CA PRO A 122 -13.35 -0.86 -60.73
C PRO A 122 -13.97 -1.97 -59.88
N ARG A 123 -14.89 -1.58 -59.00
CA ARG A 123 -15.72 -2.48 -58.19
C ARG A 123 -16.64 -3.26 -59.13
N ASP A 124 -16.44 -4.58 -59.14
CA ASP A 124 -17.28 -5.52 -59.89
C ASP A 124 -18.42 -5.97 -58.96
N ASP A 125 -19.64 -5.55 -59.28
CA ASP A 125 -20.88 -5.98 -58.65
C ASP A 125 -21.17 -7.44 -59.06
N ARG A 126 -21.15 -8.37 -58.09
CA ARG A 126 -21.74 -9.71 -58.30
C ARG A 126 -22.73 -10.09 -57.21
N PRO A 127 -23.85 -10.74 -57.58
CA PRO A 127 -24.99 -10.95 -56.70
C PRO A 127 -24.85 -12.24 -55.87
N ARG A 128 -25.49 -12.21 -54.70
CA ARG A 128 -25.73 -13.35 -53.82
C ARG A 128 -26.74 -14.32 -54.45
N HIS A 129 -26.39 -15.60 -54.54
CA HIS A 129 -27.29 -16.76 -54.67
C HIS A 129 -26.57 -17.93 -53.95
N GLU A 130 -27.13 -18.44 -52.86
CA GLU A 130 -28.10 -19.55 -52.74
C GLU A 130 -27.43 -20.90 -52.45
N GLU A 131 -27.82 -21.43 -51.29
CA GLU A 131 -27.98 -22.84 -50.89
C GLU A 131 -27.14 -23.94 -51.56
N ARG A 132 -26.49 -24.76 -50.72
CA ARG A 132 -26.72 -26.22 -50.74
C ARG A 132 -26.26 -26.94 -49.46
N PRO A 133 -26.93 -28.06 -49.10
CA PRO A 133 -26.72 -28.81 -47.86
C PRO A 133 -25.83 -30.05 -48.08
N ARG A 134 -25.27 -30.59 -46.98
CA ARG A 134 -24.64 -31.94 -46.80
C ARG A 134 -23.76 -31.86 -45.55
N HIS A 135 -23.43 -32.92 -44.81
CA HIS A 135 -24.00 -34.23 -44.50
C HIS A 135 -23.20 -34.68 -43.25
N ASP A 136 -23.74 -35.61 -42.48
CA ASP A 136 -23.09 -36.20 -41.31
C ASP A 136 -21.73 -36.89 -41.60
N ASP A 137 -21.00 -37.07 -40.50
CA ASP A 137 -19.97 -38.08 -40.18
C ASP A 137 -18.46 -37.71 -40.16
N ASP A 138 -17.86 -38.26 -39.09
CA ASP A 138 -16.46 -38.60 -38.81
C ASP A 138 -15.49 -37.61 -38.12
N GLU A 139 -15.48 -37.74 -36.80
CA GLU A 139 -14.30 -37.98 -35.95
C GLU A 139 -12.92 -37.49 -36.44
N ARG A 140 -12.48 -36.32 -35.95
CA ARG A 140 -11.07 -36.07 -35.58
C ARG A 140 -10.97 -35.07 -34.42
N PRO A 141 -10.29 -35.39 -33.31
CA PRO A 141 -9.94 -34.40 -32.31
C PRO A 141 -8.73 -33.59 -32.81
N ARG A 142 -8.97 -32.37 -33.26
CA ARG A 142 -7.90 -31.38 -33.45
C ARG A 142 -7.67 -30.69 -32.10
N HIS A 143 -6.59 -31.08 -31.44
CA HIS A 143 -5.85 -30.18 -30.56
C HIS A 143 -5.29 -29.06 -31.42
N ASP A 144 -5.74 -27.83 -31.20
CA ASP A 144 -4.94 -26.57 -31.25
C ASP A 144 -5.89 -25.38 -31.22
N ASP A 145 -6.36 -25.03 -30.03
CA ASP A 145 -6.92 -23.71 -29.70
C ASP A 145 -6.30 -23.27 -28.37
N ARG A 146 -5.05 -22.82 -28.46
CA ARG A 146 -4.33 -22.20 -27.34
C ARG A 146 -3.67 -20.89 -27.77
N GLU A 147 -4.37 -20.06 -28.52
CA GLU A 147 -3.89 -18.71 -28.85
C GLU A 147 -5.03 -17.69 -28.98
N ARG A 148 -5.87 -17.62 -27.95
CA ARG A 148 -6.60 -16.40 -27.59
C ARG A 148 -6.56 -16.24 -26.07
N ARG A 149 -5.39 -15.90 -25.54
CA ARG A 149 -5.32 -15.31 -24.20
C ARG A 149 -5.97 -13.93 -24.32
N GLY A 150 -7.09 -13.78 -23.61
CA GLY A 150 -7.62 -12.45 -23.32
C GLY A 150 -6.52 -11.63 -22.67
N HIS A 151 -6.51 -10.34 -22.98
CA HIS A 151 -5.82 -9.38 -22.15
C HIS A 151 -6.43 -9.49 -20.76
N ASP A 152 -5.71 -10.08 -19.82
CA ASP A 152 -6.00 -9.93 -18.40
C ASP A 152 -5.83 -8.44 -18.11
N GLU A 153 -6.95 -7.77 -17.85
CA GLU A 153 -6.98 -6.37 -17.42
C GLU A 153 -6.29 -6.31 -16.06
N ASP A 154 -5.26 -5.46 -15.97
CA ASP A 154 -4.53 -5.19 -14.72
C ASP A 154 -5.55 -4.77 -13.65
N PRO A 155 -5.66 -5.44 -12.49
CA PRO A 155 -6.71 -5.15 -11.50
C PRO A 155 -6.62 -3.74 -10.90
N ASP A 156 -5.49 -3.05 -11.09
CA ASP A 156 -5.29 -1.66 -10.68
C ASP A 156 -5.57 -0.64 -11.81
N MET A 157 -6.00 -1.09 -13.00
CA MET A 157 -6.35 -0.20 -14.10
C MET A 157 -7.76 0.37 -13.92
N PRO A 158 -7.94 1.70 -13.98
CA PRO A 158 -9.27 2.29 -13.95
C PRO A 158 -10.08 1.80 -15.14
N SER A 159 -11.32 1.43 -14.87
CA SER A 159 -12.26 0.94 -15.89
C SER A 159 -12.49 2.00 -16.97
N LEU A 160 -12.88 1.57 -18.18
CA LEU A 160 -13.22 2.50 -19.27
C LEU A 160 -14.30 3.52 -18.84
N ASP A 161 -15.22 3.12 -17.97
CA ASP A 161 -16.30 3.97 -17.44
C ASP A 161 -15.79 5.00 -16.40
N GLU A 162 -14.74 4.68 -15.64
CA GLU A 162 -14.05 5.63 -14.76
C GLU A 162 -13.20 6.62 -15.55
N ILE A 163 -12.50 6.12 -16.59
CA ILE A 163 -11.76 6.97 -17.52
C ILE A 163 -12.71 7.95 -18.22
N GLU A 164 -13.89 7.50 -18.65
CA GLU A 164 -14.87 8.36 -19.30
C GLU A 164 -15.49 9.41 -18.35
N ARG A 165 -15.64 9.08 -17.05
CA ARG A 165 -16.06 10.04 -16.02
C ARG A 165 -15.01 11.11 -15.79
N LYS A 166 -13.75 10.73 -15.53
CA LYS A 166 -12.65 11.69 -15.31
C LYS A 166 -12.19 12.43 -16.57
N ALA A 167 -12.45 11.87 -17.75
CA ALA A 167 -12.18 12.52 -19.03
C ALA A 167 -12.82 13.90 -19.13
N LYS A 168 -13.99 14.13 -18.53
CA LYS A 168 -14.65 15.44 -18.57
C LYS A 168 -13.86 16.50 -17.80
N ASP A 169 -13.36 16.15 -16.62
CA ASP A 169 -12.62 17.07 -15.75
C ASP A 169 -11.23 17.36 -16.32
N ILE A 170 -10.54 16.31 -16.80
CA ILE A 170 -9.25 16.44 -17.50
C ILE A 170 -9.40 17.30 -18.77
N MET A 171 -10.47 17.11 -19.54
CA MET A 171 -10.71 17.92 -20.74
C MET A 171 -11.07 19.37 -20.40
N HIS A 172 -11.73 19.63 -19.26
CA HIS A 172 -11.97 21.00 -18.79
C HIS A 172 -10.65 21.69 -18.42
N GLU A 173 -9.79 21.02 -17.68
CA GLU A 173 -8.50 21.55 -17.26
C GLU A 173 -7.55 21.79 -18.46
N ILE A 174 -7.49 20.86 -19.40
CA ILE A 174 -6.70 21.03 -20.64
C ILE A 174 -7.24 22.19 -21.47
N LYS A 175 -8.56 22.39 -21.51
CA LYS A 175 -9.17 23.51 -22.23
C LYS A 175 -8.73 24.86 -21.66
N GLU A 176 -8.60 24.97 -20.34
CA GLU A 176 -8.17 26.19 -19.66
C GLU A 176 -6.65 26.41 -19.76
N ARG A 177 -5.85 25.35 -19.59
CA ARG A 177 -4.38 25.46 -19.49
C ARG A 177 -3.66 25.32 -20.83
N ALA A 178 -4.24 24.59 -21.79
CA ALA A 178 -3.61 24.28 -23.08
C ALA A 178 -4.66 24.16 -24.22
N PRO A 179 -5.28 25.28 -24.65
CA PRO A 179 -6.40 25.27 -25.59
C PRO A 179 -6.06 24.62 -26.95
N GLU A 180 -4.83 24.76 -27.45
CA GLU A 180 -4.39 24.11 -28.69
C GLU A 180 -4.32 22.57 -28.57
N MET A 181 -4.01 22.05 -27.39
CA MET A 181 -4.02 20.61 -27.12
C MET A 181 -5.45 20.09 -27.02
N TYR A 182 -6.34 20.88 -26.40
CA TYR A 182 -7.78 20.58 -26.36
C TYR A 182 -8.39 20.44 -27.76
N GLU A 183 -8.08 21.36 -28.69
CA GLU A 183 -8.55 21.27 -30.07
C GLU A 183 -8.07 20.00 -30.78
N LYS A 184 -6.78 19.65 -30.63
CA LYS A 184 -6.22 18.40 -31.18
C LYS A 184 -6.90 17.16 -30.60
N LEU A 185 -7.18 17.15 -29.30
CA LEU A 185 -7.88 16.06 -28.62
C LEU A 185 -9.33 15.94 -29.09
N MET A 186 -10.01 17.06 -29.34
CA MET A 186 -11.38 17.06 -29.88
C MET A 186 -11.44 16.56 -31.34
N ASP A 187 -10.40 16.83 -32.14
CA ASP A 187 -10.27 16.26 -33.48
C ASP A 187 -10.00 14.74 -33.45
N ILE A 188 -9.17 14.27 -32.52
CA ILE A 188 -8.96 12.83 -32.29
C ILE A 188 -10.27 12.18 -31.83
N LYS A 189 -11.02 12.82 -30.92
CA LYS A 189 -12.34 12.33 -30.45
C LYS A 189 -13.34 12.16 -31.60
N LYS A 190 -13.37 13.10 -32.55
CA LYS A 190 -14.25 13.04 -33.72
C LYS A 190 -13.85 11.94 -34.71
N ARG A 191 -12.56 11.72 -34.92
CA ARG A 191 -12.04 10.73 -35.90
C ARG A 191 -12.00 9.32 -35.33
N GLU A 192 -11.52 9.16 -34.10
CA GLU A 192 -11.27 7.87 -33.46
C GLU A 192 -11.56 7.93 -31.93
N PRO A 193 -12.81 7.74 -31.49
CA PRO A 193 -13.20 7.82 -30.08
C PRO A 193 -12.40 6.89 -29.15
N LYS A 194 -12.01 5.70 -29.63
CA LYS A 194 -11.18 4.75 -28.86
C LYS A 194 -9.71 5.15 -28.76
N ALA A 195 -9.19 5.94 -29.71
CA ALA A 195 -7.85 6.51 -29.61
C ALA A 195 -7.84 7.66 -28.61
N PHE A 196 -8.89 8.49 -28.62
CA PHE A 196 -9.10 9.56 -27.65
C PHE A 196 -9.11 9.07 -26.20
N LEU A 197 -9.86 8.01 -25.88
CA LEU A 197 -9.88 7.43 -24.54
C LEU A 197 -8.52 6.86 -24.11
N ARG A 198 -7.73 6.31 -25.04
CA ARG A 198 -6.37 5.84 -24.75
C ARG A 198 -5.42 6.99 -24.43
N VAL A 199 -5.48 8.09 -25.19
CA VAL A 199 -4.66 9.28 -24.94
C VAL A 199 -5.01 9.90 -23.58
N LEU A 200 -6.30 10.00 -23.23
CA LEU A 200 -6.72 10.51 -21.93
C LEU A 200 -6.30 9.60 -20.76
N ARG A 201 -6.41 8.29 -20.93
CA ARG A 201 -5.91 7.32 -19.95
C ARG A 201 -4.41 7.50 -19.72
N ASP A 202 -3.62 7.59 -20.78
CA ASP A 202 -2.16 7.71 -20.67
C ASP A 202 -1.77 9.05 -20.01
N MET A 203 -2.48 10.15 -20.33
CA MET A 203 -2.31 11.45 -19.65
C MET A 203 -2.69 11.42 -18.17
N TRP A 204 -3.77 10.71 -17.82
CA TRP A 204 -4.21 10.56 -16.44
C TRP A 204 -3.22 9.73 -15.63
N MET A 205 -2.67 8.65 -16.20
CA MET A 205 -1.61 7.86 -15.55
C MET A 205 -0.34 8.69 -15.31
N ASP A 206 0.04 9.55 -16.25
CA ASP A 206 1.16 10.49 -16.08
C ASP A 206 0.88 11.53 -14.97
N LEU A 207 -0.36 11.98 -14.80
CA LEU A 207 -0.78 12.88 -13.72
C LEU A 207 -0.75 12.19 -12.35
N MET A 208 -1.31 10.98 -12.25
CA MET A 208 -1.27 10.18 -11.01
C MET A 208 0.18 9.88 -10.60
N HIS A 209 1.04 9.52 -11.56
CA HIS A 209 2.47 9.32 -11.29
C HIS A 209 3.22 10.60 -10.91
N ARG A 210 2.71 11.80 -11.25
CA ARG A 210 3.26 13.08 -10.80
C ARG A 210 2.76 13.46 -9.42
N GLU A 211 1.52 13.12 -9.07
CA GLU A 211 0.93 13.33 -7.74
C GLU A 211 1.53 12.38 -6.69
N ASP A 212 1.74 11.11 -7.02
CA ASP A 212 2.45 10.15 -6.15
C ASP A 212 3.91 10.58 -5.92
N LYS A 213 4.58 11.10 -6.98
CA LYS A 213 5.90 11.74 -6.84
C LYS A 213 5.84 13.11 -6.19
N GLY A 214 4.66 13.69 -6.02
CA GLY A 214 4.42 14.94 -5.32
C GLY A 214 4.38 14.77 -3.81
N ARG A 215 4.03 13.57 -3.32
CA ARG A 215 4.04 13.23 -1.89
C ARG A 215 5.39 12.71 -1.39
N GLU A 216 6.22 12.14 -2.27
CA GLU A 216 7.64 11.83 -1.97
C GLU A 216 8.56 13.07 -2.03
N ARG A 217 8.03 14.29 -2.21
CA ARG A 217 8.80 15.52 -2.42
C ARG A 217 9.08 16.36 -1.19
N GLU A 218 8.39 16.14 -0.07
CA GLU A 218 8.65 16.91 1.16
C GLU A 218 10.03 16.61 1.77
N GLU A 219 10.69 15.49 1.41
CA GLU A 219 12.09 15.20 1.78
C GLU A 219 13.12 15.63 0.70
N ARG A 220 12.71 16.27 -0.41
CA ARG A 220 13.58 16.50 -1.59
C ARG A 220 13.60 17.92 -2.17
N ASP A 221 13.24 18.92 -1.38
CA ASP A 221 13.44 20.33 -1.78
C ASP A 221 14.84 20.86 -1.43
N MET A 222 15.88 20.03 -1.58
CA MET A 222 17.25 20.55 -1.65
C MET A 222 17.47 21.19 -3.03
N PRO A 223 17.73 22.50 -3.14
CA PRO A 223 18.06 23.08 -4.42
C PRO A 223 19.36 22.46 -4.92
N SER A 224 19.35 22.21 -6.22
CA SER A 224 20.52 21.71 -6.94
C SER A 224 21.70 22.66 -6.77
N LEU A 225 22.91 22.13 -6.92
CA LEU A 225 24.13 22.96 -6.90
C LEU A 225 24.09 24.07 -7.95
N ASP A 226 23.36 23.87 -9.06
CA ASP A 226 23.17 24.88 -10.10
C ASP A 226 22.25 26.02 -9.62
N GLU A 227 21.16 25.70 -8.92
CA GLU A 227 20.27 26.70 -8.31
C GLU A 227 20.97 27.48 -7.18
N ILE A 228 21.79 26.80 -6.38
CA ILE A 228 22.65 27.44 -5.38
C ILE A 228 23.67 28.35 -6.08
N ALA A 229 24.29 27.91 -7.17
CA ALA A 229 25.24 28.72 -7.92
C ALA A 229 24.58 29.99 -8.49
N ASP A 230 23.37 29.89 -9.06
CA ASP A 230 22.65 31.04 -9.61
C ASP A 230 22.26 32.07 -8.53
N LYS A 231 21.81 31.59 -7.35
CA LYS A 231 21.53 32.46 -6.19
C LYS A 231 22.81 33.08 -5.63
N VAL A 232 23.88 32.31 -5.48
CA VAL A 232 25.17 32.81 -4.99
C VAL A 232 25.75 33.85 -5.94
N LYS A 233 25.55 33.69 -7.25
CA LYS A 233 25.96 34.67 -8.24
C LYS A 233 25.21 36.00 -8.08
N SER A 234 23.89 35.96 -7.90
CA SER A 234 23.11 37.19 -7.70
C SER A 234 23.47 37.90 -6.38
N ILE A 235 23.85 37.15 -5.35
CA ILE A 235 24.36 37.67 -4.07
C ILE A 235 25.74 38.32 -4.24
N ILE A 236 26.67 37.65 -4.92
CA ILE A 236 28.05 38.14 -5.12
C ILE A 236 28.12 39.41 -5.98
N ASP A 237 27.16 39.58 -6.88
CA ASP A 237 27.03 40.74 -7.76
C ASP A 237 26.37 41.94 -7.08
N ASN A 238 25.83 41.79 -5.86
CA ASN A 238 25.20 42.85 -5.08
C ASN A 238 26.07 43.27 -3.87
N GLU A 239 26.67 44.46 -3.94
CA GLU A 239 27.58 44.95 -2.88
C GLU A 239 26.89 45.20 -1.53
N ASP A 240 25.62 45.60 -1.54
CA ASP A 240 24.86 45.87 -0.30
C ASP A 240 24.60 44.58 0.47
N ILE A 241 24.20 43.51 -0.24
CA ILE A 241 23.97 42.18 0.34
C ILE A 241 25.30 41.60 0.87
N LEU A 242 26.41 41.78 0.14
CA LEU A 242 27.73 41.34 0.63
C LEU A 242 28.17 42.07 1.90
N ALA A 243 27.84 43.36 2.03
CA ALA A 243 28.13 44.12 3.24
C ALA A 243 27.32 43.62 4.45
N GLU A 244 26.09 43.17 4.23
CA GLU A 244 25.23 42.55 5.24
C GLU A 244 25.75 41.18 5.68
N PHE A 245 26.08 40.29 4.74
CA PHE A 245 26.72 39.01 5.07
C PHE A 245 28.03 39.19 5.84
N LYS A 246 28.84 40.20 5.50
CA LYS A 246 30.06 40.50 6.25
C LYS A 246 29.81 40.86 7.72
N ARG A 247 28.65 41.45 8.03
CA ARG A 247 28.26 41.84 9.39
C ARG A 247 27.64 40.68 10.15
N GLU A 248 26.79 39.90 9.51
CA GLU A 248 25.90 38.93 10.18
C GLU A 248 26.37 37.48 10.09
N ALA A 249 27.14 37.12 9.06
CA ALA A 249 27.64 35.76 8.84
C ALA A 249 29.04 35.83 8.18
N PRO A 250 30.08 36.20 8.96
CA PRO A 250 31.42 36.47 8.42
C PRO A 250 32.08 35.25 7.76
N ASP A 251 31.75 34.05 8.22
CA ASP A 251 32.15 32.75 7.66
C ASP A 251 31.53 32.48 6.28
N VAL A 252 30.22 32.76 6.12
CA VAL A 252 29.52 32.69 4.82
C VAL A 252 30.10 33.75 3.87
N PHE A 253 30.37 34.95 4.38
CA PHE A 253 31.01 36.02 3.59
C PHE A 253 32.39 35.61 3.06
N GLU A 254 33.26 35.01 3.89
CA GLU A 254 34.56 34.51 3.44
C GLU A 254 34.42 33.45 2.33
N LEU A 255 33.42 32.57 2.44
CA LEU A 255 33.11 31.55 1.45
C LEU A 255 32.60 32.15 0.13
N LEU A 256 31.72 33.17 0.19
CA LEU A 256 31.27 33.92 -0.98
C LEU A 256 32.42 34.65 -1.69
N MET A 257 33.35 35.22 -0.94
CA MET A 257 34.55 35.87 -1.49
C MET A 257 35.52 34.86 -2.10
N ALA A 258 35.63 33.65 -1.53
CA ALA A 258 36.38 32.55 -2.13
C ALA A 258 35.77 32.10 -3.47
N ILE A 259 34.43 32.00 -3.55
CA ILE A 259 33.71 31.69 -4.80
C ILE A 259 33.91 32.80 -5.84
N LYS A 260 33.84 34.08 -5.44
CA LYS A 260 34.11 35.21 -6.33
C LYS A 260 35.53 35.17 -6.91
N LYS A 261 36.52 34.77 -6.11
CA LYS A 261 37.94 34.74 -6.50
C LYS A 261 38.33 33.49 -7.29
N HIS A 262 37.76 32.34 -6.96
CA HIS A 262 38.16 31.03 -7.47
C HIS A 262 37.13 30.40 -8.41
N GLY A 263 35.97 31.04 -8.59
CA GLY A 263 34.85 30.53 -9.38
C GLY A 263 33.96 29.56 -8.58
N PHE A 264 32.89 29.11 -9.23
CA PHE A 264 31.90 28.19 -8.69
C PHE A 264 32.41 26.74 -8.66
N GLU A 265 33.55 26.51 -8.00
CA GLU A 265 34.01 25.13 -7.81
C GLU A 265 33.04 24.38 -6.91
N ARG A 266 32.72 23.14 -7.30
CA ARG A 266 31.74 22.28 -6.63
C ARG A 266 31.91 22.19 -5.11
N LYS A 267 33.16 22.12 -4.62
CA LYS A 267 33.48 22.04 -3.19
C LYS A 267 32.98 23.24 -2.38
N PHE A 268 32.92 24.44 -2.98
CA PHE A 268 32.44 25.64 -2.30
C PHE A 268 30.91 25.69 -2.26
N LEU A 269 30.26 25.22 -3.32
CA LEU A 269 28.80 25.08 -3.37
C LEU A 269 28.30 23.99 -2.42
N GLU A 270 29.04 22.88 -2.31
CA GLU A 270 28.75 21.84 -1.33
C GLU A 270 28.89 22.38 0.10
N ARG A 271 29.96 23.14 0.41
CA ARG A 271 30.10 23.76 1.74
C ARG A 271 29.01 24.79 2.06
N LEU A 272 28.58 25.60 1.07
CA LEU A 272 27.46 26.54 1.26
C LEU A 272 26.14 25.82 1.52
N ARG A 273 25.90 24.72 0.81
CA ARG A 273 24.73 23.88 1.05
C ARG A 273 24.76 23.30 2.47
N ASP A 274 25.91 22.80 2.90
CA ASP A 274 26.03 22.21 4.24
C ASP A 274 25.79 23.25 5.34
N ILE A 275 26.32 24.48 5.20
CA ILE A 275 26.08 25.58 6.17
C ILE A 275 24.60 25.98 6.19
N TRP A 276 23.93 26.01 5.03
CA TRP A 276 22.50 26.33 4.99
C TRP A 276 21.65 25.23 5.62
N MET A 277 22.03 23.95 5.47
CA MET A 277 21.37 22.85 6.16
C MET A 277 21.61 22.86 7.67
N GLU A 278 22.82 23.19 8.12
CA GLU A 278 23.13 23.37 9.54
C GLU A 278 22.26 24.49 10.14
N ARG A 279 22.09 25.59 9.41
CA ARG A 279 21.29 26.73 9.86
C ARG A 279 19.77 26.49 9.82
N GLU A 280 19.25 25.81 8.79
CA GLU A 280 17.84 25.37 8.79
C GLU A 280 17.55 24.32 9.87
N ARG A 281 18.56 23.52 10.23
CA ARG A 281 18.45 22.58 11.35
C ARG A 281 18.46 23.32 12.68
N GLU A 282 19.34 24.29 12.87
CA GLU A 282 19.37 25.14 14.06
C GLU A 282 18.10 26.01 14.19
N GLU A 283 17.55 26.52 13.08
CA GLU A 283 16.27 27.26 13.06
C GLU A 283 15.04 26.34 13.16
N GLY A 284 15.20 25.03 12.97
CA GLY A 284 14.14 24.02 13.09
C GLY A 284 14.17 23.20 14.39
N GLU A 285 15.22 23.33 15.20
CA GLU A 285 15.42 22.62 16.47
C GLU A 285 15.24 23.54 17.71
N GLU A 286 14.92 24.83 17.55
CA GLU A 286 14.23 25.56 18.61
C GLU A 286 12.78 25.03 18.63
N GLU A 287 12.52 24.01 19.45
CA GLU A 287 11.17 23.64 19.87
C GLU A 287 10.57 24.87 20.56
N ASP A 288 9.95 25.74 19.76
CA ASP A 288 9.20 26.88 20.27
C ASP A 288 8.19 26.32 21.28
N GLU A 289 8.37 26.66 22.57
CA GLU A 289 7.40 26.33 23.62
C GLU A 289 6.00 26.63 23.06
N PRO A 290 5.07 25.66 23.09
CA PRO A 290 3.77 25.80 22.45
C PRO A 290 3.12 27.09 22.92
N THR A 291 2.79 27.96 21.97
CA THR A 291 2.24 29.27 22.31
C THR A 291 0.88 29.09 22.99
N LEU A 292 0.44 30.08 23.76
CA LEU A 292 -0.90 30.01 24.40
C LEU A 292 -2.03 29.79 23.38
N ASP A 293 -1.85 30.23 22.12
CA ASP A 293 -2.81 29.98 21.05
C ASP A 293 -2.79 28.51 20.57
N ASP A 294 -1.62 27.87 20.56
CA ASP A 294 -1.47 26.44 20.25
C ASP A 294 -2.09 25.58 21.35
N ILE A 295 -1.83 25.90 22.62
CA ILE A 295 -2.46 25.26 23.78
C ILE A 295 -3.99 25.43 23.74
N ALA A 296 -4.48 26.61 23.37
CA ALA A 296 -5.91 26.86 23.21
C ALA A 296 -6.54 26.04 22.07
N LYS A 297 -5.77 25.73 21.03
CA LYS A 297 -6.21 24.87 19.91
C LYS A 297 -6.26 23.42 20.35
N MET A 298 -5.18 22.91 20.94
CA MET A 298 -5.10 21.55 21.48
C MET A 298 -6.24 21.27 22.48
N ALA A 299 -6.46 22.16 23.44
CA ALA A 299 -7.55 22.02 24.41
C ALA A 299 -8.95 21.96 23.76
N LYS A 300 -9.17 22.66 22.64
CA LYS A 300 -10.45 22.57 21.90
C LYS A 300 -10.59 21.24 21.19
N ASP A 301 -9.51 20.71 20.65
CA ASP A 301 -9.51 19.44 19.93
C ASP A 301 -9.74 18.27 20.89
N ILE A 302 -9.07 18.26 22.04
CA ILE A 302 -9.32 17.31 23.15
C ILE A 302 -10.80 17.37 23.59
N LEU A 303 -11.35 18.57 23.80
CA LEU A 303 -12.75 18.72 24.22
C LEU A 303 -13.78 18.27 23.17
N ARG A 304 -13.40 18.14 21.90
CA ARG A 304 -14.24 17.59 20.83
C ARG A 304 -14.21 16.07 20.81
N ASN A 305 -13.11 15.46 21.26
CA ASN A 305 -12.95 14.01 21.34
C ASN A 305 -13.49 13.46 22.66
N LYS A 306 -14.68 12.83 22.62
CA LYS A 306 -15.34 12.32 23.84
C LYS A 306 -14.59 11.16 24.50
N GLU A 307 -13.88 10.35 23.71
CA GLU A 307 -13.18 9.17 24.20
C GLU A 307 -11.93 9.60 24.98
N GLU A 308 -11.09 10.42 24.34
CA GLU A 308 -9.91 11.05 24.94
C GLU A 308 -10.27 11.85 26.20
N LEU A 309 -11.39 12.59 26.20
CA LEU A 309 -11.84 13.33 27.38
C LEU A 309 -12.28 12.44 28.56
N GLU A 310 -12.91 11.28 28.31
CA GLU A 310 -13.23 10.32 29.38
C GLU A 310 -11.98 9.58 29.87
N ASP A 311 -10.97 9.42 29.02
CA ASP A 311 -9.69 8.84 29.40
C ASP A 311 -8.88 9.78 30.29
N ILE A 312 -8.73 11.05 29.89
CA ILE A 312 -8.12 12.11 30.69
C ILE A 312 -8.80 12.23 32.06
N LYS A 313 -10.13 12.17 32.12
CA LYS A 313 -10.88 12.22 33.37
C LYS A 313 -10.56 11.06 34.32
N ARG A 314 -10.17 9.89 33.81
CA ARG A 314 -9.77 8.74 34.62
C ARG A 314 -8.34 8.86 35.12
N HIS A 315 -7.43 9.33 34.27
CA HIS A 315 -5.98 9.29 34.53
C HIS A 315 -5.44 10.60 35.10
N SER A 316 -5.96 11.76 34.68
CA SER A 316 -5.58 13.09 35.17
C SER A 316 -6.81 13.96 35.50
N PRO A 317 -7.43 13.77 36.69
CA PRO A 317 -8.63 14.51 37.10
C PRO A 317 -8.41 16.03 37.18
N ASP A 318 -7.19 16.46 37.51
CA ASP A 318 -6.84 17.88 37.64
C ASP A 318 -6.74 18.55 36.26
N PHE A 319 -6.14 17.88 35.27
CA PHE A 319 -6.13 18.33 33.87
C PHE A 319 -7.55 18.38 33.28
N PHE A 320 -8.38 17.37 33.57
CA PHE A 320 -9.80 17.39 33.21
C PHE A 320 -10.54 18.61 33.81
N GLU A 321 -10.29 18.94 35.08
CA GLU A 321 -10.89 20.12 35.71
C GLU A 321 -10.46 21.42 35.01
N LEU A 322 -9.19 21.52 34.60
CA LEU A 322 -8.66 22.65 33.83
C LEU A 322 -9.32 22.76 32.44
N LEU A 323 -9.48 21.64 31.71
CA LEU A 323 -10.20 21.60 30.43
C LEU A 323 -11.67 22.05 30.58
N MET A 324 -12.32 21.65 31.67
CA MET A 324 -13.70 22.06 31.96
C MET A 324 -13.79 23.55 32.32
N LYS A 325 -12.79 24.11 33.03
CA LYS A 325 -12.67 25.56 33.28
C LYS A 325 -12.45 26.31 31.97
N PHE A 326 -11.58 25.82 31.09
CA PHE A 326 -11.34 26.36 29.76
C PHE A 326 -12.64 26.37 28.92
N LYS A 327 -13.39 25.26 28.89
CA LYS A 327 -14.67 25.15 28.20
C LYS A 327 -15.71 26.16 28.70
N LYS A 328 -15.77 26.37 30.02
CA LYS A 328 -16.76 27.24 30.67
C LYS A 328 -16.41 28.73 30.57
N HIS A 329 -15.13 29.07 30.65
CA HIS A 329 -14.66 30.44 30.81
C HIS A 329 -13.90 31.01 29.60
N GLY A 330 -13.63 30.17 28.59
CA GLY A 330 -12.86 30.52 27.41
C GLY A 330 -11.33 30.49 27.64
N PRO A 331 -10.55 30.82 26.59
CA PRO A 331 -9.09 30.88 26.62
C PRO A 331 -8.60 32.08 27.42
N ARG A 332 -8.58 31.96 28.74
CA ARG A 332 -7.96 32.96 29.63
C ARG A 332 -6.48 32.63 29.78
N PRO A 333 -5.57 33.63 29.78
CA PRO A 333 -4.14 33.39 29.92
C PRO A 333 -3.79 32.51 31.12
N GLU A 334 -4.43 32.73 32.28
CA GLU A 334 -4.13 31.97 33.50
C GLU A 334 -4.58 30.50 33.44
N ILE A 335 -5.58 30.20 32.59
CA ILE A 335 -6.04 28.82 32.35
C ILE A 335 -5.13 28.15 31.32
N LEU A 336 -4.70 28.91 30.31
CA LEU A 336 -3.81 28.41 29.25
C LEU A 336 -2.40 28.14 29.77
N GLU A 337 -1.86 29.00 30.62
CA GLU A 337 -0.57 28.78 31.30
C GLU A 337 -0.61 27.49 32.12
N ARG A 338 -1.67 27.27 32.91
CA ARG A 338 -1.83 26.02 33.68
C ARG A 338 -2.02 24.79 32.82
N LEU A 339 -2.74 24.91 31.70
CA LEU A 339 -2.89 23.81 30.75
C LEU A 339 -1.54 23.48 30.09
N ARG A 340 -0.74 24.51 29.77
CA ARG A 340 0.62 24.33 29.26
C ARG A 340 1.48 23.65 30.30
N ASP A 341 1.52 24.15 31.52
CA ASP A 341 2.35 23.57 32.59
C ASP A 341 1.98 22.09 32.85
N ASN A 342 0.69 21.73 32.84
CA ASN A 342 0.27 20.32 32.95
C ASN A 342 0.64 19.46 31.72
N LEU A 343 0.64 20.04 30.51
CA LEU A 343 1.07 19.33 29.30
C LEU A 343 2.59 19.13 29.26
N MET A 344 3.37 20.04 29.85
CA MET A 344 4.82 19.92 29.97
C MET A 344 5.24 19.07 31.18
N GLU A 345 4.45 19.04 32.26
CA GLU A 345 4.68 18.17 33.44
C GLU A 345 4.63 16.69 33.03
N ASP A 346 3.75 16.30 32.09
CA ASP A 346 3.71 14.94 31.55
C ASP A 346 4.97 14.58 30.73
N GLU A 347 5.65 15.57 30.12
CA GLU A 347 6.92 15.35 29.41
C GLU A 347 8.08 15.16 30.39
N GLU A 348 8.13 15.93 31.48
CA GLU A 348 9.14 15.78 32.55
C GLU A 348 8.99 14.43 33.30
N GLU A 349 7.75 13.98 33.58
CA GLU A 349 7.52 12.66 34.20
C GLU A 349 7.94 11.50 33.27
N CYS A 350 7.74 11.63 31.95
CA CYS A 350 8.22 10.64 30.97
C CYS A 350 9.75 10.53 30.95
N GLU A 351 10.45 11.67 31.06
CA GLU A 351 11.92 11.66 31.11
C GLU A 351 12.46 10.95 32.37
N GLU A 352 11.81 11.11 33.53
CA GLU A 352 12.21 10.43 34.77
C GLU A 352 11.98 8.91 34.72
N GLU A 353 10.87 8.45 34.12
CA GLU A 353 10.61 7.02 33.90
C GLU A 353 11.63 6.40 32.93
N ASP A 354 11.94 7.09 31.83
CA ASP A 354 12.93 6.67 30.85
C ASP A 354 14.33 6.60 31.44
N GLU A 355 14.73 7.54 32.30
CA GLU A 355 16.01 7.50 33.01
C GLU A 355 16.14 6.26 33.91
N GLY A 356 15.06 5.89 34.59
CA GLY A 356 14.98 4.68 35.42
C GLY A 356 15.17 3.39 34.59
N GLU A 357 14.44 3.28 33.49
CA GLU A 357 14.53 2.12 32.58
C GLU A 357 15.90 2.06 31.87
N ILE A 358 16.43 3.20 31.43
CA ILE A 358 17.78 3.31 30.88
C ILE A 358 18.81 2.81 31.89
N HIS A 359 18.68 3.19 33.17
CA HIS A 359 19.60 2.72 34.19
C HIS A 359 19.57 1.19 34.34
N GLU A 360 18.38 0.57 34.39
CA GLU A 360 18.23 -0.89 34.48
C GLU A 360 18.78 -1.61 33.23
N LEU A 361 18.52 -1.07 32.04
CA LEU A 361 19.05 -1.58 30.78
C LEU A 361 20.58 -1.51 30.75
N MET A 362 21.15 -0.40 31.20
CA MET A 362 22.59 -0.21 31.25
C MET A 362 23.26 -1.14 32.27
N GLU A 363 22.61 -1.45 33.40
CA GLU A 363 23.08 -2.49 34.33
C GLU A 363 23.09 -3.90 33.70
N ASN A 364 22.17 -4.17 32.77
CA ASN A 364 22.04 -5.46 32.08
C ASN A 364 22.52 -5.43 30.61
N LEU A 365 23.34 -4.44 30.23
CA LEU A 365 23.62 -4.09 28.85
C LEU A 365 24.05 -5.27 27.97
N GLU A 366 24.93 -6.14 28.47
CA GLU A 366 25.42 -7.28 27.68
C GLU A 366 24.33 -8.30 27.34
N LYS A 367 23.37 -8.52 28.25
CA LYS A 367 22.23 -9.43 28.02
C LYS A 367 21.27 -8.82 27.01
N VAL A 368 20.94 -7.55 27.19
CA VAL A 368 20.08 -6.76 26.31
C VAL A 368 20.63 -6.76 24.89
N LEU A 369 21.91 -6.41 24.72
CA LEU A 369 22.60 -6.42 23.43
C LEU A 369 22.63 -7.81 22.78
N HIS A 370 22.78 -8.88 23.58
CA HIS A 370 22.73 -10.25 23.07
C HIS A 370 21.35 -10.60 22.49
N GLU A 371 20.28 -10.18 23.16
CA GLU A 371 18.91 -10.42 22.75
C GLU A 371 18.53 -9.59 21.51
N ILE A 372 18.88 -8.30 21.48
CA ILE A 372 18.73 -7.45 20.29
C ILE A 372 19.49 -8.05 19.11
N ARG A 373 20.74 -8.48 19.30
CA ARG A 373 21.52 -9.14 18.24
C ARG A 373 20.85 -10.38 17.68
N LYS A 374 20.16 -11.15 18.51
CA LYS A 374 19.46 -12.38 18.13
C LYS A 374 18.16 -12.09 17.38
N ARG A 375 17.40 -11.08 17.81
CA ARG A 375 16.06 -10.76 17.28
C ARG A 375 16.07 -9.76 16.14
N ALA A 376 16.87 -8.70 16.26
CA ALA A 376 16.99 -7.60 15.33
C ALA A 376 18.47 -7.30 15.01
N PRO A 377 19.13 -8.16 14.19
CA PRO A 377 20.57 -8.03 13.91
C PRO A 377 20.94 -6.76 13.15
N ASP A 378 19.98 -6.13 12.45
CA ASP A 378 20.18 -4.87 11.75
C ASP A 378 20.17 -3.68 12.74
N ALA A 379 19.17 -3.63 13.63
CA ALA A 379 19.10 -2.64 14.70
C ALA A 379 20.34 -2.72 15.61
N TYR A 380 20.79 -3.92 15.97
CA TYR A 380 22.03 -4.13 16.70
C TYR A 380 23.25 -3.49 16.00
N ARG A 381 23.35 -3.59 14.67
CA ARG A 381 24.49 -3.04 13.92
C ARG A 381 24.49 -1.51 13.95
N GLU A 382 23.33 -0.87 13.81
CA GLU A 382 23.21 0.59 13.91
C GLU A 382 23.47 1.06 15.35
N LEU A 383 22.92 0.36 16.34
CA LEU A 383 23.17 0.65 17.75
C LEU A 383 24.66 0.58 18.13
N MET A 384 25.41 -0.37 17.55
CA MET A 384 26.86 -0.45 17.77
C MET A 384 27.64 0.71 17.13
N LYS A 385 27.18 1.26 16.00
CA LYS A 385 27.78 2.47 15.41
C LYS A 385 27.46 3.70 16.27
N LEU A 386 26.21 3.80 16.73
CA LEU A 386 25.77 4.88 17.60
C LEU A 386 26.60 4.92 18.88
N ARG A 387 26.87 3.75 19.49
CA ARG A 387 27.77 3.63 20.64
C ARG A 387 29.17 4.19 20.41
N GLU A 388 29.69 4.08 19.19
CA GLU A 388 31.03 4.53 18.84
C GLU A 388 31.08 6.02 18.47
N HIS A 389 30.02 6.56 17.86
CA HIS A 389 29.98 7.90 17.29
C HIS A 389 29.22 8.92 18.14
N GLU A 390 28.16 8.49 18.83
CA GLU A 390 27.21 9.31 19.59
C GLU A 390 26.86 8.59 20.91
N PRO A 391 27.81 8.52 21.86
CA PRO A 391 27.64 7.74 23.09
C PRO A 391 26.56 8.28 24.03
N GLU A 392 26.16 9.55 23.87
CA GLU A 392 25.11 10.21 24.67
C GLU A 392 23.71 9.78 24.23
N GLU A 393 23.49 9.55 22.93
CA GLU A 393 22.22 9.06 22.37
C GLU A 393 22.03 7.54 22.51
N PHE A 394 23.13 6.81 22.72
CA PHE A 394 23.12 5.34 22.78
C PHE A 394 22.10 4.75 23.78
N PRO A 395 21.96 5.25 25.03
CA PRO A 395 21.03 4.66 25.98
C PRO A 395 19.56 4.87 25.63
N ARG A 396 19.20 6.05 25.07
CA ARG A 396 17.83 6.35 24.61
C ARG A 396 17.43 5.45 23.44
N VAL A 397 18.24 5.41 22.39
CA VAL A 397 17.97 4.55 21.22
C VAL A 397 17.99 3.06 21.58
N LEU A 398 18.78 2.66 22.59
CA LEU A 398 18.75 1.29 23.12
C LEU A 398 17.41 0.98 23.79
N LEU A 399 16.87 1.90 24.59
CA LEU A 399 15.58 1.77 25.25
C LEU A 399 14.45 1.63 24.22
N ASP A 400 14.42 2.47 23.19
CA ASP A 400 13.40 2.41 22.13
C ASP A 400 13.39 1.05 21.42
N ILE A 401 14.56 0.59 20.99
CA ILE A 401 14.71 -0.71 20.32
C ILE A 401 14.30 -1.85 21.27
N TRP A 402 14.57 -1.71 22.56
CA TRP A 402 14.19 -2.70 23.56
C TRP A 402 12.69 -2.75 23.81
N ARG A 403 12.04 -1.57 23.96
CA ARG A 403 10.59 -1.43 24.07
C ARG A 403 9.91 -2.03 22.86
N ASP A 404 10.33 -1.69 21.64
CA ASP A 404 9.77 -2.26 20.41
C ASP A 404 9.85 -3.80 20.37
N LEU A 405 10.97 -4.38 20.81
CA LEU A 405 11.17 -5.83 20.82
C LEU A 405 10.34 -6.56 21.88
N HIS A 406 9.91 -5.88 22.93
CA HIS A 406 9.16 -6.46 24.04
C HIS A 406 7.70 -6.04 24.11
N GLU A 407 7.31 -4.92 23.54
CA GLU A 407 5.91 -4.55 23.32
C GLU A 407 5.21 -5.60 22.46
N ASP A 408 5.89 -6.12 21.43
CA ASP A 408 5.37 -7.22 20.63
C ASP A 408 5.13 -8.49 21.48
N GLU A 409 5.99 -8.77 22.48
CA GLU A 409 5.82 -9.93 23.37
C GLU A 409 4.78 -9.71 24.47
N GLY A 410 4.71 -8.51 25.02
CA GLY A 410 3.69 -8.10 25.99
C GLY A 410 2.30 -8.18 25.36
N ARG A 411 2.13 -7.54 24.20
CA ARG A 411 0.89 -7.61 23.40
C ARG A 411 0.61 -9.05 22.99
N GLU A 412 1.59 -9.85 22.56
CA GLU A 412 1.33 -11.25 22.23
C GLU A 412 0.88 -12.08 23.44
N ARG A 413 1.42 -11.85 24.65
CA ARG A 413 1.00 -12.55 25.87
C ARG A 413 -0.36 -12.10 26.37
N GLU A 414 -0.62 -10.81 26.42
CA GLU A 414 -1.93 -10.26 26.79
C GLU A 414 -3.00 -10.72 25.81
N HIS A 415 -2.71 -10.65 24.50
CA HIS A 415 -3.58 -11.24 23.51
C HIS A 415 -3.69 -12.75 23.68
N GLU A 416 -2.64 -13.49 24.04
CA GLU A 416 -2.73 -14.93 24.26
C GLU A 416 -3.63 -15.28 25.45
N GLU A 417 -3.60 -14.49 26.53
CA GLU A 417 -4.49 -14.65 27.68
C GLU A 417 -5.93 -14.25 27.36
N GLU A 418 -6.16 -13.13 26.68
CA GLU A 418 -7.49 -12.75 26.16
C GLU A 418 -8.02 -13.77 25.13
N ARG A 419 -7.10 -14.48 24.47
CA ARG A 419 -7.39 -15.54 23.51
C ARG A 419 -7.71 -16.87 24.17
N ARG A 420 -7.53 -17.03 25.49
CA ARG A 420 -7.95 -18.25 26.18
C ARG A 420 -9.47 -18.26 26.32
N ILE A 421 -10.12 -19.06 25.49
CA ILE A 421 -11.54 -19.38 25.64
C ILE A 421 -11.71 -20.17 26.94
N GLY A 422 -12.41 -19.58 27.91
CA GLY A 422 -12.80 -20.26 29.13
C GLY A 422 -13.76 -21.43 28.85
N PRO A 423 -13.83 -22.45 29.73
CA PRO A 423 -14.65 -23.64 29.48
C PRO A 423 -16.14 -23.33 29.26
N GLU A 424 -16.70 -22.33 29.96
CA GLU A 424 -18.08 -21.90 29.78
C GLU A 424 -18.33 -21.24 28.41
N GLU A 425 -17.35 -20.48 27.93
CA GLU A 425 -17.44 -19.84 26.62
C GLU A 425 -17.27 -20.88 25.50
N GLU A 426 -16.38 -21.85 25.67
CA GLU A 426 -16.25 -23.01 24.78
C GLU A 426 -17.59 -23.72 24.62
N GLU A 427 -18.29 -24.02 25.72
CA GLU A 427 -19.60 -24.68 25.69
C GLU A 427 -20.64 -23.83 24.93
N LYS A 428 -20.71 -22.53 25.19
CA LYS A 428 -21.61 -21.60 24.48
C LYS A 428 -21.36 -21.57 22.97
N ILE A 429 -20.08 -21.52 22.57
CA ILE A 429 -19.69 -21.55 21.15
C ILE A 429 -20.11 -22.89 20.52
N LEU A 430 -19.82 -24.00 21.19
CA LEU A 430 -20.15 -25.34 20.68
C LEU A 430 -21.66 -25.55 20.55
N ASP A 431 -22.45 -25.09 21.51
CA ASP A 431 -23.92 -25.17 21.43
C ASP A 431 -24.49 -24.28 20.32
N PHE A 432 -23.93 -23.08 20.15
CA PHE A 432 -24.30 -22.19 19.05
C PHE A 432 -24.03 -22.85 17.69
N LEU A 433 -22.84 -23.42 17.50
CA LEU A 433 -22.47 -24.14 16.27
C LEU A 433 -23.34 -25.37 16.08
N LYS A 434 -23.61 -26.15 17.12
CA LYS A 434 -24.46 -27.34 17.02
C LYS A 434 -25.87 -27.00 16.51
N LYS A 435 -26.42 -25.86 16.94
CA LYS A 435 -27.74 -25.37 16.50
C LYS A 435 -27.69 -24.80 15.08
N ASN A 436 -26.73 -23.93 14.79
CA ASN A 436 -26.73 -23.14 13.56
C ASN A 436 -25.90 -23.78 12.44
N ASN A 437 -24.74 -24.36 12.75
CA ASN A 437 -23.83 -24.98 11.80
C ASN A 437 -23.33 -26.38 12.28
N PRO A 438 -24.21 -27.40 12.27
CA PRO A 438 -23.88 -28.72 12.83
C PRO A 438 -22.71 -29.41 12.13
N GLY A 439 -22.50 -29.14 10.84
CA GLY A 439 -21.38 -29.68 10.08
C GLY A 439 -20.03 -29.21 10.62
N TRP A 440 -19.93 -27.91 10.92
CA TRP A 440 -18.71 -27.34 11.49
C TRP A 440 -18.48 -27.79 12.94
N PHE A 441 -19.56 -27.95 13.72
CA PHE A 441 -19.47 -28.58 15.05
C PHE A 441 -18.87 -29.98 14.97
N GLU A 442 -19.33 -30.83 14.04
CA GLU A 442 -18.78 -32.17 13.84
C GLU A 442 -17.29 -32.14 13.46
N GLU A 443 -16.89 -31.23 12.57
CA GLU A 443 -15.49 -31.03 12.17
C GLU A 443 -14.61 -30.61 13.35
N LEU A 444 -15.06 -29.63 14.15
CA LEU A 444 -14.36 -29.18 15.36
C LEU A 444 -14.16 -30.31 16.36
N MET A 445 -15.18 -31.14 16.58
CA MET A 445 -15.07 -32.30 17.48
C MET A 445 -14.11 -33.36 16.95
N GLN A 446 -13.97 -33.52 15.64
CA GLN A 446 -12.94 -34.38 15.05
C GLN A 446 -11.53 -33.81 15.23
N VAL A 447 -11.36 -32.50 15.03
CA VAL A 447 -10.06 -31.81 15.25
C VAL A 447 -9.66 -31.92 16.71
N ARG A 448 -10.58 -31.70 17.66
CA ARG A 448 -10.35 -31.85 19.11
C ARG A 448 -9.72 -33.19 19.48
N ARG A 449 -10.18 -34.28 18.86
CA ARG A 449 -9.68 -35.65 19.11
C ARG A 449 -8.32 -35.92 18.46
N LYS A 450 -8.04 -35.30 17.32
CA LYS A 450 -6.83 -35.56 16.52
C LYS A 450 -5.65 -34.66 16.91
N ASN A 451 -5.92 -33.39 17.16
CA ASN A 451 -4.93 -32.37 17.45
C ASN A 451 -5.54 -31.26 18.35
N PRO A 452 -5.28 -31.30 19.67
CA PRO A 452 -5.82 -30.33 20.62
C PRO A 452 -5.40 -28.87 20.36
N ASP A 453 -4.19 -28.63 19.87
CA ASP A 453 -3.70 -27.27 19.61
C ASP A 453 -4.39 -26.68 18.37
N ALA A 454 -4.52 -27.48 17.30
CA ALA A 454 -5.31 -27.10 16.13
C ALA A 454 -6.79 -26.85 16.47
N TYR A 455 -7.32 -27.57 17.47
CA TYR A 455 -8.66 -27.34 17.97
C TYR A 455 -8.81 -25.99 18.65
N ARG A 456 -7.85 -25.55 19.48
CA ARG A 456 -7.88 -24.21 20.10
C ARG A 456 -7.94 -23.12 19.03
N HIS A 457 -7.09 -23.20 18.01
CA HIS A 457 -7.12 -22.23 16.91
C HIS A 457 -8.42 -22.28 16.09
N ALA A 458 -8.98 -23.47 15.86
CA ALA A 458 -10.24 -23.63 15.16
C ALA A 458 -11.43 -23.09 15.99
N LEU A 459 -11.41 -23.32 17.31
CA LEU A 459 -12.42 -22.82 18.24
C LEU A 459 -12.39 -21.30 18.33
N MET A 460 -11.20 -20.68 18.28
CA MET A 460 -11.06 -19.22 18.23
C MET A 460 -11.67 -18.58 17.00
N ARG A 461 -11.46 -19.19 15.82
CA ARG A 461 -12.16 -18.75 14.61
C ARG A 461 -13.67 -18.92 14.75
N ALA A 462 -14.10 -20.03 15.32
CA ALA A 462 -15.51 -20.29 15.54
C ALA A 462 -16.16 -19.35 16.56
N ARG A 463 -15.41 -18.86 17.57
CA ARG A 463 -15.85 -17.80 18.49
C ARG A 463 -16.18 -16.52 17.74
N ASN A 464 -15.25 -16.05 16.90
CA ASN A 464 -15.42 -14.81 16.15
C ASN A 464 -16.60 -14.91 15.19
N GLU A 465 -16.70 -16.00 14.43
CA GLU A 465 -17.82 -16.23 13.52
C GLU A 465 -19.15 -16.39 14.26
N ALA A 466 -19.16 -17.02 15.45
CA ALA A 466 -20.37 -17.13 16.27
C ALA A 466 -20.81 -15.77 16.80
N ARG A 467 -19.87 -14.90 17.20
CA ARG A 467 -20.16 -13.53 17.63
C ARG A 467 -20.72 -12.69 16.49
N GLU A 468 -20.02 -12.64 15.35
CA GLU A 468 -20.47 -11.92 14.14
C GLU A 468 -21.86 -12.39 13.70
N LEU A 469 -22.10 -13.71 13.70
CA LEU A 469 -23.40 -14.25 13.30
C LEU A 469 -24.48 -13.96 14.35
N LYS A 470 -24.16 -13.90 15.65
CA LYS A 470 -25.13 -13.55 16.69
C LYS A 470 -25.56 -12.09 16.57
N GLU A 471 -24.61 -11.17 16.40
CA GLU A 471 -24.89 -9.75 16.13
C GLU A 471 -25.75 -9.62 14.86
N LEU A 472 -25.39 -10.32 13.79
CA LEU A 472 -26.16 -10.30 12.55
C LEU A 472 -27.57 -10.89 12.69
N ILE A 473 -27.79 -11.88 13.57
CA ILE A 473 -29.14 -12.41 13.86
C ILE A 473 -30.01 -11.32 14.50
N GLU A 474 -29.42 -10.43 15.30
CA GLU A 474 -30.12 -9.34 15.96
C GLU A 474 -30.37 -8.16 14.99
N GLU A 475 -29.40 -7.83 14.14
CA GLU A 475 -29.45 -6.70 13.19
C GLU A 475 -30.21 -7.01 11.88
N ASP A 476 -29.89 -8.11 11.22
CA ASP A 476 -30.49 -8.56 9.95
C ASP A 476 -30.72 -10.08 9.96
N PRO A 477 -31.85 -10.54 10.54
CA PRO A 477 -32.18 -11.96 10.65
C PRO A 477 -32.20 -12.69 9.31
N GLN A 478 -32.57 -12.02 8.21
CA GLN A 478 -32.62 -12.62 6.89
C GLN A 478 -31.21 -12.86 6.34
N ARG A 479 -30.26 -11.94 6.59
CA ARG A 479 -28.87 -12.11 6.17
C ARG A 479 -28.21 -13.23 6.94
N ALA A 480 -28.47 -13.29 8.24
CA ALA A 480 -28.02 -14.39 9.08
C ALA A 480 -28.55 -15.75 8.59
N GLU A 481 -29.84 -15.84 8.24
CA GLU A 481 -30.43 -17.06 7.71
C GLU A 481 -29.77 -17.50 6.39
N ASP A 482 -29.52 -16.56 5.47
CA ASP A 482 -28.82 -16.85 4.20
C ASP A 482 -27.39 -17.36 4.46
N ILE A 483 -26.65 -16.78 5.40
CA ILE A 483 -25.29 -17.26 5.79
C ILE A 483 -25.35 -18.66 6.39
N ILE A 484 -26.26 -18.90 7.34
CA ILE A 484 -26.45 -20.21 7.98
C ILE A 484 -26.78 -21.27 6.92
N LEU A 485 -27.70 -20.94 6.01
CA LEU A 485 -28.11 -21.85 4.93
C LEU A 485 -26.95 -22.11 3.95
N ASN A 486 -26.20 -21.09 3.56
CA ASN A 486 -25.02 -21.24 2.71
C ASN A 486 -23.98 -22.17 3.34
N ASN A 487 -23.69 -21.99 4.64
CA ASN A 487 -22.71 -22.82 5.36
C ASN A 487 -23.17 -24.28 5.45
N ARG A 488 -24.44 -24.52 5.78
CA ARG A 488 -25.03 -25.87 5.81
C ARG A 488 -24.97 -26.57 4.46
N LEU A 489 -25.33 -25.86 3.39
CA LEU A 489 -25.32 -26.42 2.04
C LEU A 489 -23.90 -26.69 1.55
N THR A 490 -22.94 -25.81 1.87
CA THR A 490 -21.52 -25.99 1.54
C THR A 490 -20.98 -27.24 2.23
N HIS A 491 -21.22 -27.41 3.53
CA HIS A 491 -20.82 -28.62 4.23
C HIS A 491 -21.46 -29.88 3.64
N ARG A 492 -22.77 -29.85 3.34
CA ARG A 492 -23.46 -30.98 2.68
C ARG A 492 -22.87 -31.29 1.30
N GLN A 493 -22.49 -30.28 0.53
CA GLN A 493 -21.81 -30.45 -0.76
C GLN A 493 -20.50 -31.24 -0.58
N TRP A 494 -19.65 -30.85 0.38
CA TRP A 494 -18.40 -31.55 0.69
C TRP A 494 -18.65 -33.01 1.09
N GLN A 495 -19.62 -33.26 1.98
CA GLN A 495 -20.00 -34.62 2.37
C GLN A 495 -20.44 -35.48 1.16
N LEU A 496 -21.23 -34.92 0.25
CA LEU A 496 -21.69 -35.62 -0.95
C LEU A 496 -20.55 -35.90 -1.92
N VAL A 497 -19.61 -34.96 -2.09
CA VAL A 497 -18.41 -35.16 -2.91
C VAL A 497 -17.55 -36.30 -2.36
N GLU A 498 -17.32 -36.34 -1.05
CA GLU A 498 -16.57 -37.43 -0.43
C GLU A 498 -17.29 -38.78 -0.56
N LYS A 499 -18.62 -38.82 -0.37
CA LYS A 499 -19.42 -40.03 -0.61
C LYS A 499 -19.35 -40.47 -2.08
N TYR A 500 -19.39 -39.53 -3.02
CA TYR A 500 -19.29 -39.81 -4.46
C TYR A 500 -17.96 -40.48 -4.80
N LYS A 501 -16.85 -39.95 -4.29
CA LYS A 501 -15.49 -40.50 -4.50
C LYS A 501 -15.37 -41.94 -3.95
N ARG A 502 -16.02 -42.24 -2.83
CA ARG A 502 -15.98 -43.56 -2.18
C ARG A 502 -17.00 -44.56 -2.72
N ALA A 503 -17.99 -44.12 -3.48
CA ALA A 503 -19.01 -45.01 -4.03
C ALA A 503 -18.43 -45.95 -5.10
N GLU A 504 -18.62 -47.25 -4.93
CA GLU A 504 -18.14 -48.29 -5.85
C GLU A 504 -19.10 -48.54 -7.02
N SER A 505 -20.41 -48.49 -6.76
CA SER A 505 -21.42 -48.78 -7.79
C SER A 505 -21.79 -47.54 -8.60
N LYS A 506 -22.04 -47.75 -9.91
CA LYS A 506 -22.49 -46.69 -10.83
C LYS A 506 -23.83 -46.10 -10.39
N GLU A 507 -24.73 -46.94 -9.88
CA GLU A 507 -26.04 -46.50 -9.38
C GLU A 507 -25.94 -45.60 -8.15
N ALA A 508 -25.05 -45.92 -7.19
CA ALA A 508 -24.84 -45.08 -6.02
C ALA A 508 -24.23 -43.71 -6.42
N ARG A 509 -23.27 -43.72 -7.35
CA ARG A 509 -22.70 -42.48 -7.91
C ARG A 509 -23.75 -41.61 -8.56
N GLU A 510 -24.66 -42.18 -9.34
CA GLU A 510 -25.70 -41.40 -10.01
C GLU A 510 -26.71 -40.79 -9.02
N LYS A 511 -27.11 -41.54 -7.98
CA LYS A 511 -27.95 -40.99 -6.90
C LYS A 511 -27.28 -39.80 -6.20
N ILE A 512 -26.00 -39.94 -5.83
CA ILE A 512 -25.24 -38.86 -5.20
C ILE A 512 -25.08 -37.66 -6.13
N ARG A 513 -24.92 -37.89 -7.44
CA ARG A 513 -24.84 -36.83 -8.46
C ARG A 513 -26.10 -35.99 -8.53
N VAL A 514 -27.27 -36.64 -8.50
CA VAL A 514 -28.58 -35.95 -8.48
C VAL A 514 -28.74 -35.13 -7.20
N GLU A 515 -28.39 -35.70 -6.03
CA GLU A 515 -28.41 -34.95 -4.77
C GLU A 515 -27.47 -33.75 -4.79
N LEU A 516 -26.24 -33.93 -5.29
CA LEU A 516 -25.23 -32.88 -5.38
C LEU A 516 -25.71 -31.73 -6.27
N ARG A 517 -26.34 -32.05 -7.41
CA ARG A 517 -26.96 -31.04 -8.29
C ARG A 517 -28.04 -30.25 -7.55
N GLY A 518 -28.87 -30.91 -6.75
CA GLY A 518 -29.88 -30.25 -5.92
C GLY A 518 -29.28 -29.29 -4.88
N VAL A 519 -28.20 -29.69 -4.21
CA VAL A 519 -27.48 -28.84 -3.25
C VAL A 519 -26.82 -27.64 -3.95
N LEU A 520 -26.19 -27.87 -5.10
CA LEU A 520 -25.56 -26.81 -5.89
C LEU A 520 -26.58 -25.76 -6.35
N ASN A 521 -27.74 -26.16 -6.86
CA ASN A 521 -28.79 -25.23 -7.26
C ASN A 521 -29.21 -24.34 -6.07
N LYS A 522 -29.44 -24.93 -4.89
CA LYS A 522 -29.78 -24.16 -3.69
C LYS A 522 -28.66 -23.21 -3.26
N LEU A 523 -27.40 -23.62 -3.37
CA LEU A 523 -26.26 -22.74 -3.11
C LEU A 523 -26.24 -21.54 -4.07
N PHE A 524 -26.48 -21.78 -5.36
CA PHE A 524 -26.59 -20.70 -6.34
C PHE A 524 -27.73 -19.74 -5.99
N ASP A 525 -28.90 -20.24 -5.60
CA ASP A 525 -30.02 -19.40 -5.21
C ASP A 525 -29.70 -18.52 -3.99
N VAL A 526 -29.07 -19.09 -2.96
CA VAL A 526 -28.66 -18.32 -1.75
C VAL A 526 -27.61 -17.27 -2.11
N ARG A 527 -26.63 -17.60 -2.95
CA ARG A 527 -25.62 -16.64 -3.40
C ARG A 527 -26.25 -15.54 -4.24
N LEU A 528 -27.17 -15.86 -5.15
CA LEU A 528 -27.89 -14.86 -5.94
C LEU A 528 -28.69 -13.91 -5.06
N ARG A 529 -29.32 -14.39 -3.97
CA ARG A 529 -29.98 -13.52 -2.99
C ARG A 529 -28.98 -12.58 -2.29
N LYS A 530 -27.84 -13.11 -1.85
CA LYS A 530 -26.77 -12.29 -1.25
C LYS A 530 -26.28 -11.19 -2.21
N TRP A 531 -26.02 -11.55 -3.47
CA TRP A 531 -25.59 -10.58 -4.50
C TRP A 531 -26.65 -9.52 -4.78
N LYS A 532 -27.93 -9.90 -4.89
CA LYS A 532 -29.02 -8.93 -5.08
C LYS A 532 -29.10 -7.92 -3.93
N ARG A 533 -29.03 -8.40 -2.69
CA ARG A 533 -29.03 -7.53 -1.50
C ARG A 533 -27.85 -6.58 -1.49
N HIS A 534 -26.65 -7.08 -1.80
CA HIS A 534 -25.47 -6.22 -1.87
C HIS A 534 -25.59 -5.15 -2.97
N ILE A 535 -26.19 -5.48 -4.12
CA ILE A 535 -26.50 -4.49 -5.17
C ILE A 535 -27.51 -3.44 -4.66
N GLU A 536 -28.50 -3.84 -3.86
CA GLU A 536 -29.47 -2.93 -3.25
C GLU A 536 -28.82 -2.01 -2.20
N GLU A 537 -27.94 -2.55 -1.34
CA GLU A 537 -27.13 -1.78 -0.38
C GLU A 537 -26.27 -0.73 -1.09
N LEU A 538 -25.49 -1.14 -2.10
CA LEU A 538 -24.67 -0.22 -2.91
C LEU A 538 -25.51 0.83 -3.65
N ALA A 539 -26.71 0.48 -4.11
CA ALA A 539 -27.61 1.44 -4.74
C ALA A 539 -28.09 2.52 -3.75
N GLN A 540 -28.36 2.13 -2.49
CA GLN A 540 -28.71 3.07 -1.41
C GLN A 540 -27.54 4.00 -1.08
N GLU A 541 -26.33 3.46 -0.90
CA GLU A 541 -25.13 4.26 -0.65
C GLU A 541 -24.87 5.28 -1.78
N ILE A 542 -25.05 4.88 -3.04
CA ILE A 542 -24.93 5.79 -4.20
C ILE A 542 -25.99 6.90 -4.14
N GLU A 543 -27.21 6.61 -3.70
CA GLU A 543 -28.24 7.62 -3.52
C GLU A 543 -27.94 8.58 -2.37
N GLU A 544 -27.38 8.08 -1.27
CA GLU A 544 -26.94 8.89 -0.13
C GLU A 544 -25.79 9.83 -0.51
N MET A 545 -24.73 9.30 -1.14
CA MET A 545 -23.61 10.11 -1.63
C MET A 545 -24.07 11.19 -2.63
N LYS A 546 -25.07 10.91 -3.47
CA LYS A 546 -25.66 11.92 -4.37
C LYS A 546 -26.41 13.02 -3.62
N LYS A 547 -27.05 12.70 -2.49
CA LYS A 547 -27.71 13.70 -1.63
C LYS A 547 -26.65 14.57 -0.96
N GLU A 548 -25.61 13.96 -0.38
CA GLU A 548 -24.47 14.68 0.21
C GLU A 548 -23.78 15.59 -0.81
N GLU A 549 -23.54 15.11 -2.04
CA GLU A 549 -22.98 15.94 -3.11
C GLU A 549 -23.90 17.14 -3.42
N ALA A 550 -25.22 16.93 -3.47
CA ALA A 550 -26.18 17.99 -3.73
C ALA A 550 -26.26 19.01 -2.58
N GLU A 551 -26.11 18.57 -1.33
CA GLU A 551 -26.02 19.43 -0.15
C GLU A 551 -24.73 20.23 -0.14
N PHE A 552 -23.59 19.57 -0.36
CA PHE A 552 -22.29 20.23 -0.47
C PHE A 552 -22.27 21.28 -1.60
N ARG A 553 -22.92 20.99 -2.74
CA ARG A 553 -23.08 21.98 -3.83
C ARG A 553 -23.90 23.20 -3.43
N LYS A 554 -24.90 23.06 -2.56
CA LYS A 554 -25.68 24.20 -2.03
C LYS A 554 -24.86 25.01 -1.02
N GLU A 555 -24.04 24.35 -0.22
CA GLU A 555 -23.20 24.98 0.81
C GLU A 555 -21.90 25.56 0.25
N LYS A 556 -21.51 25.18 -0.97
CA LYS A 556 -20.28 25.62 -1.62
C LYS A 556 -20.07 27.14 -1.58
N GLU A 557 -21.11 27.92 -1.88
CA GLU A 557 -21.00 29.39 -1.88
C GLU A 557 -20.72 29.93 -0.48
N SER A 558 -21.42 29.44 0.55
CA SER A 558 -21.17 29.84 1.95
C SER A 558 -19.77 29.46 2.44
N ILE A 559 -19.28 28.26 2.07
CA ILE A 559 -17.92 27.81 2.42
C ILE A 559 -16.88 28.72 1.75
N ILE A 560 -17.08 29.07 0.48
CA ILE A 560 -16.20 30.00 -0.25
C ILE A 560 -16.21 31.37 0.41
N GLU A 561 -17.37 31.91 0.76
CA GLU A 561 -17.48 33.22 1.44
C GLU A 561 -16.79 33.23 2.81
N GLU A 562 -16.96 32.16 3.59
CA GLU A 562 -16.27 31.99 4.88
C GLU A 562 -14.76 31.96 4.70
N LYS A 563 -14.24 31.15 3.76
CA LYS A 563 -12.81 31.07 3.46
C LYS A 563 -12.26 32.39 2.91
N LEU A 564 -13.00 33.08 2.05
CA LEU A 564 -12.63 34.41 1.57
C LEU A 564 -12.55 35.41 2.72
N LYS A 565 -13.48 35.35 3.67
CA LYS A 565 -13.47 36.21 4.86
C LYS A 565 -12.31 35.89 5.79
N GLU A 566 -11.89 34.63 5.93
CA GLU A 566 -10.68 34.24 6.67
C GLU A 566 -9.42 34.80 5.99
N LEU A 567 -9.31 34.64 4.67
CA LEU A 567 -8.14 35.08 3.89
C LEU A 567 -8.02 36.61 3.79
N LEU A 568 -9.14 37.32 3.71
CA LEU A 568 -9.19 38.78 3.62
C LEU A 568 -9.34 39.48 4.99
N GLY A 569 -9.71 38.72 6.03
CA GLY A 569 -10.00 39.21 7.36
C GLY A 569 -8.73 39.48 8.16
N LYS A 570 -8.53 40.76 8.52
CA LYS A 570 -7.40 41.37 9.25
C LYS A 570 -6.01 40.81 8.85
N PRO A 571 -5.16 41.60 8.17
CA PRO A 571 -3.78 41.19 7.93
C PRO A 571 -3.20 40.71 9.26
N ARG A 572 -2.57 39.52 9.27
CA ARG A 572 -1.76 39.04 10.40
C ARG A 572 -1.07 40.27 10.95
N ARG A 573 -1.35 40.62 12.22
CA ARG A 573 -0.72 41.76 12.89
C ARG A 573 0.75 41.64 12.53
N ARG A 574 1.28 42.60 11.76
CA ARG A 574 2.71 42.70 11.52
C ARG A 574 3.33 42.56 12.89
N PHE A 575 4.24 41.60 13.06
CA PHE A 575 5.01 41.50 14.28
C PHE A 575 5.58 42.90 14.57
N PRO A 576 5.33 43.47 15.75
CA PRO A 576 5.85 44.79 16.07
C PRO A 576 7.37 44.68 16.17
N GLY A 577 8.06 44.97 15.06
CA GLY A 577 9.51 44.77 14.92
C GLY A 577 10.08 44.99 13.51
N GLU A 578 9.26 45.07 12.46
CA GLU A 578 9.69 45.47 11.10
C GLU A 578 9.47 46.96 10.78
#